data_AF-A0A0F8YVM9-F1
#
_entry.id   AF-A0A0F8YVM9-F1
#
_cell.length_a   1.000
_cell.length_b   1.000
_cell.length_c   1.000
_cell.angle_alpha   90.00
_cell.angle_beta   90.00
_cell.angle_gamma   90.00
#
_symmetry.space_group_name_H-M   'P 1'
#
loop_
_entity.id
_entity.type
_entity.pdbx_description
1 polymer ?
#
loop_
_entity_poly.entity_id
_entity_poly.type
_entity_poly.pdbx_seq_one_letter_code
_entity_poly.pdbx_strand_id
1 'polypeptide(L)' 'MCIENCAYNAIELIEDRRFGTVAAINQALCKGCGACSGNCRCSAIDILGFSGEQIFEMITARL' A
#
# COMPACT_ATOMS: atom_id res chain seq x y z
N MET A 1 1.63 -1.62 -11.41
CA MET A 1 2.84 -1.26 -10.62
C MET A 1 2.84 -1.86 -9.21
N CYS A 2 1.84 -1.63 -8.35
CA CYS A 2 1.85 -2.24 -6.99
C CYS A 2 1.94 -3.77 -6.99
N ILE A 3 1.28 -4.43 -7.95
CA ILE A 3 1.29 -5.90 -8.14
C ILE A 3 2.71 -6.42 -8.39
N GLU A 4 3.41 -5.83 -9.36
CA GLU A 4 4.78 -6.23 -9.76
C GLU A 4 5.79 -6.04 -8.63
N ASN A 5 5.55 -5.08 -7.74
CA ASN A 5 6.43 -4.80 -6.61
C ASN A 5 6.27 -5.81 -5.45
N CYS A 6 5.23 -6.66 -5.47
CA CYS A 6 4.98 -7.60 -4.38
C CYS A 6 5.70 -8.93 -4.63
N ALA A 7 6.81 -9.16 -3.92
CA ALA A 7 7.54 -10.43 -3.97
C ALA A 7 6.74 -11.68 -3.51
N TYR A 8 5.59 -11.46 -2.87
CA TYR A 8 4.73 -12.51 -2.31
C TYR A 8 3.44 -12.72 -3.10
N ASN A 9 3.28 -12.00 -4.21
CA ASN A 9 2.08 -12.07 -5.06
C ASN A 9 0.77 -11.85 -4.28
N ALA A 10 0.81 -10.97 -3.27
CA ALA A 10 -0.30 -10.72 -2.35
C ALA A 10 -1.32 -9.70 -2.85
N ILE A 11 -1.17 -9.17 -4.07
CA ILE A 11 -1.98 -8.08 -4.62
C ILE A 11 -2.62 -8.52 -5.92
N GLU A 12 -3.92 -8.30 -6.05
CA GLU A 12 -4.71 -8.61 -7.24
C GLU A 12 -5.54 -7.39 -7.69
N LEU A 13 -5.93 -7.34 -8.96
CA LEU A 13 -6.88 -6.35 -9.45
C LEU A 13 -8.29 -6.93 -9.37
N ILE A 14 -9.20 -6.18 -8.76
CA ILE A 14 -10.62 -6.50 -8.67
C ILE A 14 -11.44 -5.37 -9.28
N GLU A 15 -12.63 -5.71 -9.75
CA GLU A 15 -13.61 -4.72 -10.19
C GLU A 15 -14.45 -4.25 -9.01
N ASP A 16 -14.27 -2.99 -8.62
CA ASP A 16 -15.09 -2.31 -7.62
C ASP A 16 -16.20 -1.50 -8.29
N ARG A 17 -17.41 -1.60 -7.76
CA ARG A 17 -18.59 -0.94 -8.34
C ARG A 17 -18.51 0.60 -8.30
N ARG A 18 -17.77 1.17 -7.37
CA ARG A 18 -17.66 2.62 -7.14
C ARG A 18 -16.39 3.20 -7.74
N PHE A 19 -15.29 2.46 -7.69
CA PHE A 19 -13.97 2.95 -8.08
C PHE A 19 -13.42 2.32 -9.37
N GLY A 20 -14.15 1.38 -9.98
CA GLY A 20 -13.68 0.64 -11.16
C GLY A 20 -12.62 -0.39 -10.78
N THR A 21 -11.65 -0.63 -11.66
CA THR A 21 -10.57 -1.57 -11.39
C THR A 21 -9.65 -1.04 -10.27
N VAL A 22 -9.59 -1.75 -9.13
CA VAL A 22 -8.78 -1.39 -7.96
C VAL A 22 -7.84 -2.53 -7.56
N ALA A 23 -6.72 -2.18 -6.92
CA ALA A 23 -5.82 -3.16 -6.33
C ALA A 23 -6.30 -3.57 -4.93
N ALA A 24 -6.52 -4.86 -4.72
CA ALA A 24 -6.86 -5.45 -3.43
C ALA A 24 -5.68 -6.28 -2.88
N ILE A 25 -5.49 -6.23 -1.56
CA ILE A 25 -4.38 -6.92 -0.89
C ILE A 25 -4.94 -8.10 -0.10
N ASN A 26 -4.41 -9.30 -0.36
CA ASN A 26 -4.64 -10.47 0.46
C ASN A 26 -3.77 -10.40 1.73
N GLN A 27 -4.41 -10.13 2.87
CA GLN A 27 -3.73 -9.97 4.15
C GLN A 27 -3.01 -11.24 4.64
N ALA A 28 -3.47 -12.43 4.25
CA ALA A 28 -2.82 -13.68 4.67
C ALA A 28 -1.44 -13.89 4.00
N LEU A 29 -1.26 -13.36 2.78
CA LEU A 29 -0.02 -13.46 2.03
C LEU A 29 0.92 -12.27 2.30
N CYS A 30 0.36 -11.10 2.61
CA CYS A 30 1.12 -9.88 2.85
C CYS A 30 2.08 -10.02 4.05
N LYS A 31 3.36 -9.67 3.86
CA LYS A 31 4.40 -9.67 4.92
C LYS A 31 4.71 -8.28 5.49
N GLY A 32 4.02 -7.24 5.03
CA GLY A 32 4.19 -5.89 5.55
C GLY A 32 5.51 -5.19 5.17
N CYS A 33 6.16 -5.56 4.07
CA CYS A 33 7.46 -4.98 3.68
C CYS A 33 7.41 -3.52 3.19
N GLY A 34 6.23 -2.96 2.91
CA GLY A 34 6.06 -1.55 2.50
C GLY A 34 6.39 -1.20 1.05
N ALA A 35 6.93 -2.11 0.24
CA ALA A 35 7.36 -1.82 -1.13
C ALA A 35 6.23 -1.30 -2.04
N CYS A 36 5.01 -1.84 -1.90
CA CYS A 36 3.84 -1.39 -2.65
C CYS A 36 3.33 -0.01 -2.20
N SER A 37 3.33 0.26 -0.89
CA SER A 37 2.90 1.55 -0.31
C SER A 37 3.82 2.68 -0.76
N GLY A 38 5.15 2.51 -0.62
CA GLY A 38 6.13 3.52 -1.03
C GLY A 38 6.17 3.81 -2.54
N ASN A 39 5.61 2.92 -3.37
CA ASN A 39 5.55 3.10 -4.83
C ASN A 39 4.18 3.55 -5.36
N CYS A 40 3.12 3.55 -4.54
CA CYS A 40 1.79 3.95 -5.02
C CYS A 40 1.78 5.47 -5.27
N ARG A 41 1.75 5.84 -6.55
CA ARG A 41 1.59 7.23 -7.02
C ARG A 41 0.30 7.89 -6.55
N CYS A 42 -0.64 7.05 -6.15
CA CYS A 42 -1.97 7.33 -5.67
C CYS A 42 -2.05 7.58 -4.15
N SER A 43 -1.02 7.19 -3.39
CA SER A 43 -1.06 7.11 -1.92
C SER A 43 -2.30 6.37 -1.35
N ALA A 44 -2.84 5.39 -2.08
CA ALA A 44 -4.02 4.60 -1.70
C ALA A 44 -3.70 3.36 -0.85
N ILE A 45 -2.42 3.01 -0.68
CA ILE A 45 -1.98 1.81 0.05
C ILE A 45 -1.13 2.26 1.24
N ASP A 46 -1.51 1.81 2.43
CA ASP A 46 -0.75 2.00 3.67
C ASP A 46 -0.34 0.66 4.29
N ILE A 47 0.67 0.73 5.16
CA ILE A 47 1.08 -0.36 6.03
C ILE A 47 0.52 -0.11 7.42
N LEU A 48 -0.10 -1.14 8.01
CA LEU A 48 -0.62 -1.07 9.37
C LEU A 48 0.50 -0.71 10.36
N GLY A 49 0.32 0.38 11.09
CA GLY A 49 1.29 0.93 12.05
C GLY A 49 2.41 1.79 11.44
N PHE A 50 2.43 1.94 10.12
CA PHE A 50 3.39 2.77 9.38
C PHE A 50 2.68 3.46 8.21
N SER A 51 1.57 4.17 8.48
CA SER A 51 0.91 4.93 7.42
C SER A 51 1.81 6.06 6.91
N GLY A 52 1.61 6.49 5.67
CA GLY A 52 2.36 7.60 5.10
C GLY A 52 2.27 8.88 5.95
N GLU A 53 1.11 9.14 6.55
CA GLU A 53 0.88 10.25 7.47
C GLU A 53 1.72 10.11 8.75
N GLN A 54 1.71 8.95 9.41
CA GLN A 54 2.51 8.70 10.60
C GLN A 54 4.01 8.88 10.33
N ILE A 55 4.50 8.40 9.17
CA ILE A 55 5.90 8.59 8.78
C ILE A 55 6.21 10.05 8.54
N PHE A 56 5.32 10.78 7.87
CA PHE A 56 5.50 12.20 7.61
C PHE A 56 5.52 13.03 8.90
N GLU A 57 4.65 12.72 9.86
CA GLU A 57 4.67 13.32 11.20
C GLU A 57 5.99 13.03 11.92
N MET A 58 6.48 11.79 11.90
CA MET A 58 7.77 11.45 12.52
C MET A 58 8.95 12.25 11.94
N ILE A 59 8.95 12.53 10.63
CA ILE A 59 9.99 13.32 9.97
C ILE A 59 9.86 14.80 10.31
N THR A 60 8.64 15.33 10.28
CA THR A 60 8.39 16.76 10.46
C THR A 60 8.39 17.21 11.91
N ALA A 61 8.10 16.32 12.86
CA ALA A 61 8.09 16.63 14.30
C ALA A 61 9.45 17.09 14.87
N ARG A 62 10.54 16.91 14.11
CA ARG A 62 11.88 17.35 14.52
C ARG A 62 12.27 18.75 14.02
N LEU A 63 11.45 19.37 13.16
CA LEU A 63 11.59 20.74 12.67
C LEU A 63 11.05 21.75 13.69
#